data_AF-A0A2N4Z7E1-F1
#
_entry.id   AF-A0A2N4Z7E1-F1
#
_cell.length_a   1.000
_cell.length_b   1.000
_cell.length_c   1.000
_cell.angle_alpha   90.00
_cell.angle_beta   90.00
_cell.angle_gamma   90.00
#
_symmetry.space_group_name_H-M   'P 1'
#
loop_
_entity.id
_entity.type
_entity.pdbx_description
1 polymer ?
#
loop_
_entity_poly.entity_id
_entity_poly.type
_entity_poly.pdbx_seq_one_letter_code
_entity_poly.pdbx_strand_id
1 'polypeptide(L)' 'AIGVDPAYIVASAPACYGYYILPTYPSDLAAIQFDRSGTTHIGRFVINHSFILPGLIGVGVSCVFGWVFAAMYGFL' A
#
# COMPACT_ATOMS: atom_id res chain seq x y z
N ALA A 1 -12.35 -25.14 1.85
CA ALA A 1 -12.16 -23.68 1.69
C ALA A 1 -11.93 -23.05 3.06
N ILE A 2 -11.18 -21.95 3.16
CA ILE A 2 -10.76 -21.33 4.44
C ILE A 2 -11.92 -20.58 5.14
N GLY A 3 -13.15 -20.63 4.60
CA GLY A 3 -14.34 -20.05 5.21
C GLY A 3 -14.47 -18.53 5.02
N VAL A 4 -13.66 -17.95 4.14
CA VAL A 4 -13.69 -16.51 3.81
C VAL A 4 -14.40 -16.33 2.47
N ASP A 5 -15.33 -15.37 2.43
CA ASP A 5 -16.04 -15.00 1.19
C ASP A 5 -15.05 -14.49 0.12
N PRO A 6 -15.15 -14.93 -1.15
CA PRO A 6 -14.31 -14.44 -2.24
C PRO A 6 -14.29 -12.91 -2.38
N ALA A 7 -15.39 -12.22 -2.09
CA ALA A 7 -15.47 -10.77 -2.15
C ALA A 7 -14.49 -10.10 -1.17
N TYR A 8 -14.32 -10.65 0.04
CA TYR A 8 -13.35 -10.16 1.00
C TYR A 8 -11.89 -10.43 0.59
N ILE A 9 -11.65 -11.52 -0.13
CA ILE A 9 -10.33 -11.81 -0.69
C ILE A 9 -9.99 -10.76 -1.74
N VAL A 10 -10.92 -10.44 -2.64
CA VAL A 10 -10.74 -9.41 -3.67
C VAL A 10 -10.58 -8.02 -3.05
N ALA A 11 -11.41 -7.68 -2.07
CA ALA A 11 -11.35 -6.41 -1.36
C ALA A 11 -9.99 -6.20 -0.64
N SER A 12 -9.35 -7.30 -0.22
CA SER A 12 -8.07 -7.28 0.49
C SER A 12 -6.86 -7.47 -0.44
N ALA A 13 -7.06 -7.58 -1.76
CA ALA A 13 -5.96 -7.73 -2.72
C ALA A 13 -4.87 -6.64 -2.60
N PRO A 14 -5.19 -5.35 -2.32
CA PRO A 14 -4.17 -4.33 -2.09
C PRO A 14 -3.28 -4.62 -0.88
N ALA A 15 -3.74 -5.36 0.13
CA ALA A 15 -2.91 -5.75 1.28
C ALA A 15 -1.76 -6.69 0.89
N CYS A 16 -1.90 -7.41 -0.23
CA CYS A 16 -0.82 -8.23 -0.79
C CYS A 16 0.25 -7.38 -1.51
N TYR A 17 0.00 -6.08 -1.72
CA TYR A 17 0.96 -5.16 -2.31
C TYR A 17 1.92 -4.62 -1.24
N GLY A 18 2.93 -5.42 -0.90
CA GLY A 18 4.00 -5.04 0.04
C GLY A 18 5.09 -4.15 -0.57
N TYR A 19 4.93 -3.68 -1.81
CA TYR A 19 6.02 -3.01 -2.54
C TYR A 19 6.45 -1.70 -1.87
N TYR A 20 5.51 -1.00 -1.24
CA TYR A 20 5.81 0.24 -0.51
C TYR A 20 6.68 0.04 0.74
N ILE A 21 7.00 -1.21 1.12
CA ILE A 21 7.84 -1.55 2.29
C ILE A 21 9.32 -1.58 1.93
N LEU A 22 9.65 -2.06 0.72
CA LEU A 22 11.01 -2.16 0.22
C LEU A 22 11.14 -1.25 -1.00
N PRO A 23 11.97 -0.19 -0.96
CA PRO A 23 12.13 0.77 -2.05
C PRO A 23 13.01 0.19 -3.16
N THR A 24 12.60 -0.95 -3.73
CA THR A 24 13.34 -1.65 -4.80
C THR A 24 13.01 -1.11 -6.19
N TYR A 25 12.02 -0.21 -6.32
CA TYR A 25 11.70 0.40 -7.61
C TYR A 25 12.68 1.53 -7.93
N PRO A 26 13.21 1.58 -9.17
CA PRO A 26 14.05 2.69 -9.62
C PRO A 26 13.35 4.05 -9.52
N SER A 27 12.01 4.10 -9.61
CA SER A 27 11.23 5.33 -9.49
C SER A 27 11.30 5.94 -8.09
N ASP A 28 11.33 5.14 -7.03
CA ASP A 28 11.37 5.64 -5.65
C ASP A 28 12.75 6.25 -5.36
N LEU A 29 13.80 5.58 -5.83
CA LEU A 29 15.17 6.09 -5.76
C LEU A 29 15.33 7.36 -6.58
N ALA A 30 14.77 7.41 -7.79
CA ALA A 30 14.77 8.62 -8.62
C ALA A 30 14.02 9.77 -7.94
N ALA A 31 12.86 9.51 -7.34
CA ALA A 31 12.09 10.51 -6.60
C ALA A 31 12.92 11.13 -5.46
N ILE A 32 13.65 10.31 -4.71
CA ILE A 32 14.57 10.81 -3.67
C ILE A 32 15.71 11.66 -4.28
N GLN A 33 16.31 11.22 -5.39
CA GLN A 33 17.41 11.96 -6.02
C GLN A 33 17.00 13.32 -6.57
N PHE A 34 15.79 13.42 -7.12
CA PHE A 34 15.27 14.68 -7.67
C PHE A 34 14.58 15.57 -6.62
N ASP A 35 14.37 15.08 -5.40
CA ASP A 35 13.70 15.84 -4.35
C ASP A 35 14.62 16.87 -3.71
N ARG A 36 14.48 18.13 -4.13
CA ARG A 36 15.19 19.27 -3.56
C ARG A 36 14.61 19.77 -2.23
N SER A 37 13.40 19.35 -1.87
CA SER A 37 12.73 19.76 -0.62
C SER A 37 13.21 18.97 0.59
N GLY A 38 13.83 17.80 0.37
CA GLY A 38 14.27 16.88 1.42
C GLY A 38 13.13 16.15 2.11
N THR A 39 11.91 16.20 1.57
CA THR A 39 10.74 15.49 2.12
C THR A 39 10.81 13.99 1.93
N THR A 40 11.58 13.52 0.94
CA THR A 40 11.80 12.12 0.63
C THR A 40 13.23 11.70 0.95
N HIS A 41 13.37 10.58 1.65
CA HIS A 41 14.67 10.07 2.08
C HIS A 41 14.56 8.61 2.53
N ILE A 42 15.71 7.92 2.53
CA ILE A 42 15.90 6.63 3.21
C ILE A 42 16.71 6.90 4.48
N GLY A 43 16.19 6.44 5.62
CA GLY A 43 16.84 6.55 6.91
C GLY A 43 17.92 5.48 7.13
N ARG A 44 18.13 5.09 8.39
CA ARG A 44 19.16 4.10 8.77
C ARG A 44 18.91 2.70 8.20
N PHE A 45 17.65 2.33 8.00
CA PHE A 45 17.24 1.02 7.50
C PHE A 45 16.48 1.19 6.18
N VAL A 46 16.61 0.21 5.29
CA VAL A 46 15.92 0.21 3.99
C VAL A 46 14.40 0.35 4.15
N ILE A 47 13.82 -0.27 5.18
CA ILE A 47 12.38 -0.16 5.49
C ILE A 47 11.96 1.19 6.09
N ASN A 48 12.91 2.02 6.52
CA ASN A 48 12.62 3.28 7.17
C ASN A 48 12.79 4.41 6.15
N HIS A 49 11.80 4.58 5.28
CA HIS A 49 11.81 5.63 4.26
C HIS A 49 10.48 6.39 4.21
N SER A 50 10.52 7.59 3.66
CA SER A 50 9.38 8.51 3.55
C SER A 50 8.14 7.88 2.88
N PHE A 51 8.32 6.96 1.93
CA PHE A 51 7.21 6.32 1.19
C PHE A 51 6.40 5.30 2.01
N ILE A 52 6.82 4.92 3.22
CA ILE A 52 6.07 3.99 4.07
C ILE A 52 4.68 4.54 4.37
N LEU A 53 4.61 5.83 4.76
CA LEU A 53 3.36 6.45 5.17
C LEU A 53 2.39 6.62 3.99
N PRO A 54 2.78 7.18 2.83
CA PRO A 54 1.92 7.21 1.64
C PRO A 54 1.46 5.81 1.21
N GLY A 55 2.35 4.81 1.22
CA GLY A 55 2.01 3.45 0.83
C GLY A 55 0.99 2.81 1.77
N LEU A 56 1.17 2.95 3.09
CA LEU A 56 0.24 2.44 4.09
C LEU A 56 -1.14 3.10 3.98
N ILE A 57 -1.19 4.41 3.75
CA ILE A 57 -2.44 5.13 3.52
C ILE A 57 -3.13 4.57 2.27
N GLY A 58 -2.42 4.44 1.16
CA GLY A 58 -2.98 3.92 -0.09
C GLY A 58 -3.54 2.50 0.04
N VAL A 59 -2.76 1.59 0.64
CA VAL A 59 -3.18 0.19 0.86
C VAL A 59 -4.34 0.12 1.85
N GLY A 60 -4.24 0.81 2.99
CA GLY A 60 -5.26 0.81 4.03
C GLY A 60 -6.61 1.35 3.52
N VAL A 61 -6.59 2.51 2.84
CA VAL A 61 -7.80 3.11 2.27
C VAL A 61 -8.40 2.19 1.20
N SER A 62 -7.58 1.63 0.31
CA SER A 62 -8.07 0.72 -0.75
C SER A 62 -8.76 -0.52 -0.16
N CYS A 63 -8.19 -1.13 0.88
CA CYS A 63 -8.79 -2.27 1.56
C CYS A 63 -10.10 -1.90 2.28
N VAL A 64 -10.12 -0.79 3.01
CA VAL A 64 -11.32 -0.33 3.73
C VAL A 64 -12.47 -0.06 2.76
N PHE A 65 -12.22 0.68 1.68
CA PHE A 65 -13.26 0.97 0.69
C PHE A 65 -13.65 -0.28 -0.11
N GLY A 66 -12.71 -1.19 -0.40
CA GLY A 66 -13.01 -2.48 -1.01
C GLY A 66 -14.01 -3.28 -0.17
N TRP A 67 -13.81 -3.32 1.15
CA TRP A 67 -14.74 -3.98 2.09
C TRP A 67 -16.10 -3.27 2.15
N VAL A 68 -16.12 -1.94 2.23
CA VAL A 68 -17.36 -1.15 2.23
C VAL A 68 -18.17 -1.40 0.96
N PHE A 69 -17.53 -1.40 -0.21
CA PHE A 69 -18.21 -1.67 -1.48
C PHE A 69 -18.69 -3.11 -1.59
N ALA A 70 -17.89 -4.09 -1.15
CA ALA A 70 -18.32 -5.49 -1.10
C ALA A 70 -19.63 -5.66 -0.32
N ALA A 71 -19.72 -4.99 0.85
CA ALA A 71 -20.94 -4.99 1.66
C ALA A 71 -22.10 -4.22 1.02
N MET A 72 -21.84 -3.04 0.43
CA MET A 72 -22.88 -2.20 -0.17
C MET A 72 -23.54 -2.84 -1.40
N TYR A 73 -22.77 -3.55 -2.22
CA TYR A 73 -23.27 -4.17 -3.46
C TYR A 73 -23.84 -5.58 -3.25
N GLY A 74 -23.91 -6.07 -2.01
CA GLY A 74 -24.45 -7.39 -1.70
C GLY A 74 -23.58 -8.52 -2.24
N PHE A 75 -22.26 -8.30 -2.31
CA PHE A 75 -21.29 -9.38 -2.55
C PHE A 75 -21.00 -10.18 -1.26
N LEU A 76 -21.85 -10.01 -0.23
CA LEU A 76 -21.86 -10.70 1.07
C LEU A 76 -23.23 -11.33 1.33
#